data_AF-A0A433D322-F1
#
_entry.id   AF-A0A433D322-F1
#
_cell.length_a   1.000
_cell.length_b   1.000
_cell.length_c   1.000
_cell.angle_alpha   90.00
_cell.angle_beta   90.00
_cell.angle_gamma   90.00
#
_symmetry.space_group_name_H-M   'P 1'
#
loop_
_entity.id
_entity.type
_entity.pdbx_description
1 polymer ?
#
loop_
_entity_poly.entity_id
_entity_poly.type
_entity_poly.pdbx_seq_one_letter_code
_entity_poly.pdbx_strand_id
1 'polypeptide(L)'
;MFLKVSAGPTKDSLRVLRVNDESHPIEFDSSLFTGRLVVRIRDFAGITPNGTEPIRQLDYFNNVSRRFSIQVEGRFKRPVSGNDLFFGNDFDQPVKVPKGANVGFRIAQMIDPAVFYDIRSEKPWIMSPVLCSMNVIDAWSPPSNTTAAQDESSAPTISSTSIATTTDPSTFSSFLGPWQPRVDDNLYNILKTREEDIPADNFNHQSARWRRNHFLSAEVRNSFVFSSDRVYAFEFYAPFMDFNTFHLRMGLSFDVAKHLKGQPVRYTCRTKPEGGDGSENMFSVEFELVNG
;
A
#
# COMPACT_ATOMS: atom_id res chain seq x y z
N MET A 1 -0.32 -1.53 26.26
CA MET A 1 0.00 -0.87 24.98
C MET A 1 -1.15 -1.08 24.04
N PHE A 2 -1.50 -0.07 23.26
CA PHE A 2 -2.52 -0.12 22.22
C PHE A 2 -1.87 0.11 20.86
N LEU A 3 -2.44 -0.50 19.83
CA LEU A 3 -1.99 -0.28 18.46
C LEU A 3 -2.58 1.04 17.94
N LYS A 4 -1.72 1.98 17.57
CA LYS A 4 -2.10 3.17 16.79
C LYS A 4 -1.73 2.92 15.33
N VAL A 5 -2.69 3.09 14.43
CA VAL A 5 -2.48 2.98 12.98
C VAL A 5 -2.77 4.32 12.36
N SER A 6 -1.83 4.85 11.59
CA SER A 6 -1.99 6.14 10.90
C SER A 6 -1.60 6.02 9.44
N ALA A 7 -2.25 6.77 8.56
CA ALA A 7 -1.84 6.85 7.15
C ALA A 7 -2.08 8.23 6.55
N GLY A 8 -1.43 8.50 5.42
CA GLY A 8 -1.48 9.78 4.72
C GLY A 8 -0.56 9.81 3.50
N PRO A 9 -0.44 10.98 2.84
CA PRO A 9 0.37 11.10 1.62
C PRO A 9 1.89 10.98 1.90
N THR A 10 2.34 11.35 3.10
CA THR A 10 3.74 11.24 3.55
C THR A 10 3.80 10.89 5.03
N LYS A 11 4.97 10.46 5.51
CA LYS A 11 5.22 10.20 6.94
C LYS A 11 5.00 11.41 7.86
N ASP A 12 5.15 12.62 7.32
CA ASP A 12 4.99 13.87 8.06
C ASP A 12 3.55 14.40 8.01
N SER A 13 2.63 13.65 7.38
CA SER A 13 1.24 14.06 7.15
C SER A 13 0.26 12.91 7.38
N LEU A 14 0.41 12.21 8.51
CA LEU A 14 -0.41 11.05 8.85
C LEU A 14 -1.61 11.43 9.73
N ARG A 15 -2.71 10.68 9.59
CA ARG A 15 -3.88 10.75 10.47
C ARG A 15 -4.21 9.37 10.99
N VAL A 16 -4.66 9.29 12.25
CA VAL A 16 -5.14 8.03 12.85
C VAL A 16 -6.30 7.48 12.02
N LEU A 17 -6.30 6.17 11.78
CA LEU A 17 -7.27 5.51 10.90
C LEU A 17 -8.45 4.91 11.67
N ARG A 18 -9.61 4.91 11.02
CA ARG A 18 -10.73 4.02 11.37
C ARG A 18 -10.42 2.61 10.86
N VAL A 19 -9.55 1.89 11.56
CA VAL A 19 -9.15 0.52 11.18
C VAL A 19 -10.37 -0.39 11.10
N ASN A 20 -10.41 -1.25 10.09
CA ASN A 20 -11.52 -2.16 9.75
C ASN A 20 -12.85 -1.48 9.32
N ASP A 21 -12.93 -0.15 9.29
CA ASP A 21 -14.10 0.55 8.73
C ASP A 21 -13.99 0.61 7.20
N GLU A 22 -14.50 -0.42 6.52
CA GLU A 22 -14.48 -0.51 5.05
C GLU A 22 -15.36 0.54 4.37
N SER A 23 -16.26 1.22 5.09
CA SER A 23 -17.18 2.21 4.54
C SER A 23 -16.64 3.63 4.52
N HIS A 24 -15.62 3.91 5.33
CA HIS A 24 -15.03 5.25 5.46
C HIS A 24 -13.50 5.20 5.23
N PRO A 25 -13.04 4.94 4.00
CA PRO A 25 -11.63 5.04 3.66
C PRO A 25 -11.11 6.45 3.97
N ILE A 26 -9.83 6.56 4.33
CA ILE A 26 -9.21 7.88 4.36
C ILE A 26 -8.95 8.35 2.93
N GLU A 27 -9.30 9.59 2.65
CA GLU A 27 -8.96 10.26 1.39
C GLU A 27 -7.64 11.03 1.55
N PHE A 28 -6.74 10.92 0.59
CA PHE A 28 -5.46 11.61 0.62
C PHE A 28 -5.05 12.09 -0.77
N ASP A 29 -4.21 13.11 -0.78
CA ASP A 29 -3.61 13.67 -1.98
C ASP A 29 -2.11 13.84 -1.77
N SER A 30 -1.30 13.17 -2.59
CA SER A 30 0.16 13.20 -2.57
C SER A 30 0.71 13.87 -3.83
N SER A 31 2.02 14.04 -3.96
CA SER A 31 2.60 14.58 -5.20
C SER A 31 2.40 13.65 -6.41
N LEU A 32 2.32 12.34 -6.18
CA LEU A 32 2.25 11.32 -7.23
C LEU A 32 0.83 10.81 -7.49
N PHE A 33 -0.04 10.85 -6.48
CA PHE A 33 -1.28 10.06 -6.44
C PHE A 33 -2.37 10.72 -5.61
N THR A 34 -3.61 10.66 -6.11
CA THR A 34 -4.82 11.05 -5.38
C THR A 34 -5.66 9.80 -5.12
N GLY A 35 -5.96 9.49 -3.86
CA GLY A 35 -6.53 8.19 -3.53
C GLY A 35 -7.24 8.06 -2.20
N ARG A 36 -7.75 6.85 -1.99
CA ARG A 36 -8.46 6.33 -0.83
C ARG A 36 -7.67 5.17 -0.23
N LEU A 37 -7.66 5.03 1.09
CA LEU A 37 -6.94 3.96 1.78
C LEU A 37 -7.72 3.42 2.98
N VAL A 38 -7.74 2.10 3.12
CA VAL A 38 -8.18 1.39 4.33
C VAL A 38 -7.09 0.46 4.83
N VAL A 39 -7.03 0.30 6.15
CA VAL A 39 -6.22 -0.73 6.80
C VAL A 39 -7.15 -1.66 7.54
N ARG A 40 -6.94 -2.96 7.35
CA ARG A 40 -7.63 -4.02 8.07
C ARG A 40 -6.65 -4.72 8.99
N ILE A 41 -7.06 -5.02 10.21
CA ILE A 41 -6.27 -5.76 11.19
C ILE A 41 -7.17 -6.75 11.92
N ARG A 42 -6.77 -8.02 11.91
CA ARG A 42 -7.48 -9.07 12.66
C ARG A 42 -7.42 -8.77 14.15
N ASP A 43 -8.56 -8.90 14.82
CA ASP A 43 -8.72 -8.68 16.26
C ASP A 43 -8.28 -7.27 16.71
N PHE A 44 -8.50 -6.26 15.86
CA PHE A 44 -8.08 -4.89 16.15
C PHE A 44 -8.72 -4.36 17.45
N ALA A 45 -7.87 -4.00 18.41
CA ALA A 45 -8.25 -3.46 19.70
C ALA A 45 -7.48 -2.17 20.03
N GLY A 46 -7.11 -1.42 18.98
CA GLY A 46 -6.21 -0.28 19.07
C GLY A 46 -6.91 1.07 19.23
N ILE A 47 -6.15 2.14 19.01
CA ILE A 47 -6.64 3.53 19.07
C ILE A 47 -7.40 3.86 17.78
N THR A 48 -8.56 4.47 17.95
CA THR A 48 -9.42 4.98 16.88
C THR A 48 -9.48 6.52 16.91
N PRO A 49 -9.86 7.16 15.80
CA PRO A 49 -10.14 8.58 15.78
C PRO A 49 -11.27 8.92 16.75
N ASN A 50 -11.09 9.99 17.53
CA ASN A 50 -12.10 10.48 18.47
C ASN A 50 -12.58 9.46 19.53
N GLY A 51 -11.83 8.37 19.76
CA GLY A 51 -12.14 7.38 20.78
C GLY A 51 -13.36 6.51 20.49
N THR A 52 -13.77 6.36 19.22
CA THR A 52 -14.87 5.45 18.84
C THR A 52 -14.51 3.99 19.13
N GLU A 53 -15.50 3.12 19.32
CA GLU A 53 -15.22 1.70 19.59
C GLU A 53 -14.45 1.03 18.42
N PRO A 54 -13.38 0.27 18.69
CA PRO A 54 -12.66 -0.48 17.68
C PRO A 54 -13.53 -1.57 17.02
N ILE A 55 -13.50 -1.65 15.69
CA ILE A 55 -14.14 -2.74 14.94
C ILE A 55 -13.23 -3.98 15.02
N ARG A 56 -13.55 -4.93 15.90
CA ARG A 56 -12.70 -6.11 16.18
C ARG A 56 -12.84 -7.23 15.16
N GLN A 57 -14.07 -7.51 14.74
CA GLN A 57 -14.41 -8.62 13.86
C GLN A 57 -14.81 -8.06 12.48
N LEU A 58 -14.19 -8.61 11.44
CA LEU A 58 -14.47 -8.29 10.05
C LEU A 58 -14.45 -9.60 9.26
N ASP A 59 -15.52 -9.85 8.50
CA ASP A 59 -15.69 -11.06 7.69
C ASP A 59 -14.58 -11.25 6.64
N TYR A 60 -13.90 -10.17 6.26
CA TYR A 60 -12.65 -10.19 5.47
C TYR A 60 -11.63 -11.23 5.97
N PHE A 61 -11.57 -11.46 7.29
CA PHE A 61 -10.63 -12.39 7.91
C PHE A 61 -11.15 -13.81 8.06
N ASN A 62 -12.40 -14.10 7.67
CA ASN A 62 -12.97 -15.43 7.76
C ASN A 62 -12.28 -16.38 6.78
N ASN A 63 -11.97 -17.59 7.24
CA ASN A 63 -11.41 -18.69 6.43
C ASN A 63 -10.09 -18.38 5.70
N VAL A 64 -9.36 -17.34 6.10
CA VAL A 64 -8.06 -16.95 5.53
C VAL A 64 -7.01 -16.83 6.62
N SER A 65 -5.73 -16.94 6.27
CA SER A 65 -4.63 -16.84 7.25
C SER A 65 -4.10 -15.42 7.46
N ARG A 66 -4.38 -14.50 6.52
CA ARG A 66 -3.93 -13.09 6.58
C ARG A 66 -4.33 -12.41 7.88
N ARG A 67 -3.42 -11.62 8.45
CA ARG A 67 -3.61 -10.93 9.73
C ARG A 67 -3.86 -9.44 9.58
N PHE A 68 -3.47 -8.87 8.46
CA PHE A 68 -3.73 -7.49 8.12
C PHE A 68 -3.87 -7.33 6.60
N SER A 69 -4.39 -6.18 6.19
CA SER A 69 -4.37 -5.71 4.81
C SER A 69 -4.18 -4.20 4.77
N ILE A 70 -3.47 -3.70 3.76
CA ILE A 70 -3.42 -2.31 3.35
C ILE A 70 -3.98 -2.27 1.93
N GLN A 71 -5.14 -1.63 1.77
CA GLN A 71 -5.76 -1.44 0.46
C GLN A 71 -5.73 0.04 0.11
N VAL A 72 -5.31 0.33 -1.12
CA VAL A 72 -5.23 1.68 -1.68
C VAL A 72 -5.93 1.68 -3.03
N GLU A 73 -6.71 2.72 -3.30
CA GLU A 73 -7.36 2.94 -4.58
C GLU A 73 -7.16 4.39 -5.02
N GLY A 74 -6.99 4.66 -6.29
CA GLY A 74 -6.87 6.04 -6.77
C GLY A 74 -6.23 6.17 -8.13
N ARG A 75 -5.78 7.38 -8.45
CA ARG A 75 -5.22 7.72 -9.77
C ARG A 75 -3.85 8.36 -9.62
N PHE A 76 -2.95 7.98 -10.51
CA PHE A 76 -1.68 8.67 -10.68
C PHE A 76 -1.91 10.05 -11.31
N LYS A 77 -1.16 11.05 -10.86
CA LYS A 77 -1.24 12.43 -11.42
C LYS A 77 -0.50 12.58 -12.74
N ARG A 78 0.36 11.61 -13.06
CA ARG A 78 1.13 11.51 -14.30
C ARG A 78 1.46 10.04 -14.58
N PRO A 79 1.85 9.68 -15.81
CA PRO A 79 2.39 8.35 -16.08
C PRO A 79 3.59 8.01 -15.18
N VAL A 80 3.64 6.76 -14.69
CA VAL A 80 4.75 6.22 -13.89
C VAL A 80 5.20 4.90 -14.48
N SER A 81 6.50 4.73 -14.71
CA SER A 81 7.06 3.44 -15.13
C SER A 81 6.80 2.36 -14.07
N GLY A 82 6.46 1.15 -14.51
CA GLY A 82 6.33 -0.01 -13.63
C GLY A 82 7.62 -0.37 -12.90
N ASN A 83 8.77 0.11 -13.38
CA ASN A 83 10.07 -0.10 -12.74
C ASN A 83 10.41 0.95 -11.67
N ASP A 84 9.67 2.06 -11.65
CA ASP A 84 10.00 3.23 -10.82
C ASP A 84 9.03 3.40 -9.65
N LEU A 85 8.26 2.39 -9.26
CA LEU A 85 7.35 2.45 -8.12
C LEU A 85 7.60 1.26 -7.19
N PHE A 86 7.93 1.57 -5.94
CA PHE A 86 8.33 0.59 -4.94
C PHE A 86 7.43 0.66 -3.72
N PHE A 87 7.15 -0.50 -3.13
CA PHE A 87 6.44 -0.60 -1.87
C PHE A 87 7.18 -1.52 -0.90
N GLY A 88 7.14 -1.15 0.38
CA GLY A 88 7.80 -1.89 1.44
C GLY A 88 7.95 -1.06 2.69
N ASN A 89 8.99 -1.35 3.47
CA ASN A 89 9.26 -0.73 4.75
C ASN A 89 10.50 0.16 4.70
N ASP A 90 10.45 1.28 5.39
CA ASP A 90 11.63 2.07 5.70
C ASP A 90 11.60 2.55 7.16
N PHE A 91 12.76 2.99 7.63
CA PHE A 91 12.99 3.33 9.02
C PHE A 91 13.82 4.61 9.11
N ASP A 92 13.47 5.50 10.05
CA ASP A 92 14.19 6.76 10.22
C ASP A 92 15.45 6.63 11.07
N GLN A 93 15.62 5.49 11.76
CA GLN A 93 16.81 5.17 12.56
C GLN A 93 17.23 3.69 12.39
N PRO A 94 18.49 3.36 12.72
CA PRO A 94 18.99 1.99 12.61
C PRO A 94 18.19 1.00 13.47
N VAL A 95 17.76 -0.10 12.85
CA VAL A 95 17.10 -1.23 13.52
C VAL A 95 18.12 -2.24 14.03
N LYS A 96 17.84 -2.89 15.17
CA LYS A 96 18.70 -3.98 15.66
C LYS A 96 18.30 -5.26 14.96
N VAL A 97 19.12 -5.80 14.06
CA VAL A 97 18.81 -7.05 13.36
C VAL A 97 18.74 -8.23 14.36
N PRO A 98 17.61 -8.95 14.46
CA PRO A 98 17.50 -10.13 15.31
C PRO A 98 18.48 -11.24 14.88
N LYS A 99 18.99 -12.02 15.85
CA LYS A 99 19.69 -13.27 15.51
C LYS A 99 18.73 -14.19 14.75
N GLY A 100 19.15 -14.69 13.59
CA GLY A 100 18.31 -15.53 12.72
C GLY A 100 17.42 -14.78 11.73
N ALA A 101 17.46 -13.44 11.67
CA ALA A 101 16.69 -12.65 10.70
C ALA A 101 16.94 -13.04 9.23
N ASN A 102 18.13 -13.58 8.92
CA ASN A 102 18.45 -14.13 7.58
C ASN A 102 17.46 -15.20 7.11
N VAL A 103 16.86 -15.97 8.02
CA VAL A 103 15.80 -16.95 7.67
C VAL A 103 14.55 -16.21 7.21
N GLY A 104 14.14 -15.16 7.93
CA GLY A 104 13.03 -14.30 7.55
C GLY A 104 13.25 -13.62 6.20
N PHE A 105 14.45 -13.08 5.94
CA PHE A 105 14.78 -12.48 4.65
C PHE A 105 14.71 -13.50 3.50
N ARG A 106 15.19 -14.73 3.71
CA ARG A 106 15.06 -15.80 2.71
C ARG A 106 13.60 -16.14 2.43
N ILE A 107 12.76 -16.24 3.45
CA ILE A 107 11.33 -16.50 3.27
C ILE A 107 10.65 -15.34 2.53
N ALA A 108 10.98 -14.09 2.87
CA ALA A 108 10.48 -12.92 2.15
C ALA A 108 10.85 -12.98 0.66
N GLN A 109 12.10 -13.33 0.33
CA GLN A 109 12.56 -13.50 -1.06
C GLN A 109 11.98 -14.73 -1.77
N MET A 110 11.58 -15.78 -1.04
CA MET A 110 10.84 -16.89 -1.63
C MET A 110 9.41 -16.50 -2.03
N ILE A 111 8.78 -15.61 -1.25
CA ILE A 111 7.44 -15.09 -1.53
C ILE A 111 7.50 -14.05 -2.65
N ASP A 112 8.48 -13.15 -2.57
CA ASP A 112 8.72 -12.10 -3.53
C ASP A 112 10.22 -12.04 -3.88
N PRO A 113 10.64 -12.69 -4.97
CA PRO A 113 12.04 -12.71 -5.39
C PRO A 113 12.60 -11.32 -5.75
N ALA A 114 11.74 -10.32 -5.96
CA ALA A 114 12.18 -8.96 -6.22
C ALA A 114 12.48 -8.16 -4.94
N VAL A 115 12.27 -8.72 -3.74
CA VAL A 115 12.60 -8.04 -2.48
C VAL A 115 14.10 -7.82 -2.36
N PHE A 116 14.46 -6.55 -2.11
CA PHE A 116 15.81 -6.08 -1.87
C PHE A 116 15.80 -5.10 -0.69
N TYR A 117 16.94 -4.94 -0.03
CA TYR A 117 17.00 -4.20 1.22
C TYR A 117 18.40 -3.72 1.55
N ASP A 118 18.46 -2.63 2.31
CA ASP A 118 19.61 -2.25 3.11
C ASP A 118 19.18 -2.12 4.58
N ILE A 119 19.45 -3.17 5.35
CA ILE A 119 19.09 -3.26 6.76
C ILE A 119 20.20 -2.80 7.70
N ARG A 120 21.34 -2.36 7.16
CA ARG A 120 22.52 -1.93 7.94
C ARG A 120 22.82 -0.44 7.81
N SER A 121 22.14 0.27 6.91
CA SER A 121 22.25 1.72 6.77
C SER A 121 21.72 2.49 7.99
N GLU A 122 22.02 3.79 8.04
CA GLU A 122 21.48 4.71 9.06
C GLU A 122 19.96 4.85 8.99
N LYS A 123 19.40 4.68 7.79
CA LYS A 123 17.95 4.65 7.52
C LYS A 123 17.59 3.36 6.80
N PRO A 124 17.43 2.26 7.54
CA PRO A 124 17.17 0.95 6.97
C PRO A 124 15.92 0.93 6.10
N TRP A 125 15.89 0.06 5.10
CA TRP A 125 14.72 -0.17 4.27
C TRP A 125 14.69 -1.57 3.65
N ILE A 126 13.49 -2.04 3.32
CA ILE A 126 13.19 -3.29 2.64
C ILE A 126 12.10 -2.99 1.63
N MET A 127 12.36 -3.15 0.34
CA MET A 127 11.48 -2.72 -0.74
C MET A 127 11.35 -3.79 -1.82
N SER A 128 10.29 -3.68 -2.62
CA SER A 128 10.10 -4.45 -3.85
C SER A 128 9.31 -3.58 -4.84
N PRO A 129 9.49 -3.72 -6.17
CA PRO A 129 8.63 -3.07 -7.15
C PRO A 129 7.15 -3.37 -6.88
N VAL A 130 6.26 -2.39 -7.01
CA VAL A 130 4.83 -2.55 -6.67
C VAL A 130 4.17 -3.71 -7.42
N LEU A 131 4.53 -3.90 -8.69
CA LEU A 131 4.04 -5.00 -9.52
C LEU A 131 4.42 -6.38 -8.95
N CYS A 132 5.49 -6.46 -8.18
CA CYS A 132 5.95 -7.65 -7.48
C CYS A 132 5.45 -7.70 -6.03
N SER A 133 5.36 -6.59 -5.31
CA SER A 133 5.07 -6.62 -3.87
C SER A 133 3.61 -6.88 -3.54
N MET A 134 2.68 -6.39 -4.35
CA MET A 134 1.24 -6.39 -4.06
C MET A 134 0.60 -7.78 -4.26
N ASN A 135 -0.34 -8.12 -3.39
CA ASN A 135 -1.12 -9.34 -3.52
C ASN A 135 -2.25 -9.18 -4.54
N VAL A 136 -2.83 -7.99 -4.62
CA VAL A 136 -3.88 -7.64 -5.59
C VAL A 136 -3.47 -6.37 -6.33
N ILE A 137 -3.62 -6.37 -7.66
CA ILE A 137 -3.61 -5.17 -8.47
C ILE A 137 -4.77 -5.24 -9.46
N ASP A 138 -5.59 -4.21 -9.48
CA ASP A 138 -6.67 -4.05 -10.45
C ASP A 138 -6.67 -2.62 -11.02
N ALA A 139 -7.31 -2.42 -12.16
CA ALA A 139 -7.48 -1.11 -12.76
C ALA A 139 -8.75 -0.99 -13.62
N TRP A 140 -9.45 0.13 -13.53
CA TRP A 140 -10.64 0.41 -14.34
C TRP A 140 -10.65 1.85 -14.86
N SER A 141 -11.57 2.13 -15.78
CA SER A 141 -11.80 3.48 -16.26
C SER A 141 -12.47 4.30 -15.16
N PRO A 142 -12.04 5.55 -14.90
CA PRO A 142 -12.76 6.45 -14.01
C PRO A 142 -14.18 6.71 -14.56
N PRO A 143 -15.10 7.25 -13.74
CA PRO A 143 -16.40 7.70 -14.23
C PRO A 143 -16.23 8.62 -15.44
N SER A 144 -17.04 8.38 -16.48
CA SER A 144 -17.12 9.29 -17.62
C SER A 144 -17.62 10.64 -17.13
N ASN A 145 -16.73 11.61 -16.97
CA ASN A 145 -17.17 13.00 -16.89
C ASN A 145 -17.80 13.32 -18.25
N THR A 146 -19.12 13.46 -18.29
CA THR A 146 -19.82 14.07 -19.42
C THR A 146 -19.14 15.40 -19.73
N THR A 147 -18.58 15.49 -20.94
CA THR A 147 -17.89 16.63 -21.55
C THR A 147 -16.47 16.91 -21.05
N ALA A 148 -15.49 16.41 -21.81
CA ALA A 148 -14.34 17.22 -22.18
C ALA A 148 -14.85 18.39 -23.04
N ALA A 149 -15.30 19.46 -22.40
CA ALA A 149 -15.38 20.76 -23.05
C ALA A 149 -13.97 21.36 -23.00
N GLN A 150 -13.46 21.65 -24.18
CA GLN A 150 -12.29 22.49 -24.38
C GLN A 150 -12.45 23.78 -23.58
N ASP A 151 -11.53 24.04 -22.66
CA ASP A 151 -11.06 25.39 -22.38
C ASP A 151 -9.66 25.28 -21.75
N GLU A 152 -8.66 25.43 -22.62
CA GLU A 152 -7.31 25.80 -22.23
C GLU A 152 -7.36 27.20 -21.60
N SER A 153 -7.51 27.28 -20.28
CA SER A 153 -7.10 28.41 -19.43
C SER A 153 -7.79 28.30 -18.08
N SER A 154 -7.17 27.56 -17.16
CA SER A 154 -7.14 27.79 -15.70
C SER A 154 -6.88 26.46 -14.99
N ALA A 155 -5.61 26.05 -14.90
CA ALA A 155 -5.24 25.09 -13.86
C ALA A 155 -5.56 25.74 -12.50
N PRO A 156 -6.27 25.08 -11.57
CA PRO A 156 -6.37 25.61 -10.23
C PRO A 156 -4.98 25.53 -9.60
N THR A 157 -4.36 26.67 -9.35
CA THR A 157 -3.16 26.76 -8.52
C THR A 157 -3.54 26.39 -7.10
N ILE A 158 -3.54 25.09 -6.79
CA ILE A 158 -3.59 24.61 -5.42
C ILE A 158 -2.16 24.72 -4.90
N SER A 159 -1.92 25.77 -4.13
CA SER A 159 -0.67 25.99 -3.43
C SER A 159 -0.32 24.74 -2.64
N SER A 160 0.90 24.24 -2.84
CA SER A 160 1.49 23.19 -2.05
C SER A 160 1.45 23.62 -0.58
N THR A 161 1.16 22.68 0.32
CA THR A 161 1.03 22.86 1.78
C THR A 161 -0.38 23.19 2.29
N SER A 162 -1.36 22.30 2.07
CA SER A 162 -2.56 22.26 2.92
C SER A 162 -3.14 20.86 3.00
N ILE A 163 -3.26 20.36 4.23
CA ILE A 163 -4.06 19.18 4.58
C ILE A 163 -5.52 19.54 4.27
N ALA A 164 -6.15 18.84 3.33
CA ALA A 164 -7.57 18.98 3.09
C ALA A 164 -8.35 18.38 4.27
N THR A 165 -8.67 19.21 5.27
CA THR A 165 -9.84 18.98 6.11
C THR A 165 -11.06 19.37 5.29
N THR A 166 -11.96 18.41 5.09
CA THR A 166 -13.24 18.48 4.38
C THR A 166 -13.17 18.69 2.86
N THR A 167 -12.73 17.66 2.13
CA THR A 167 -13.31 17.38 0.81
C THR A 167 -14.67 16.73 1.01
N ASP A 168 -15.71 17.26 0.36
CA ASP A 168 -17.02 16.61 0.28
C ASP A 168 -16.81 15.20 -0.33
N PRO A 169 -17.26 14.10 0.31
CA PRO A 169 -17.17 12.74 -0.22
C PRO A 169 -17.67 12.59 -1.68
N SER A 170 -18.51 13.52 -2.13
CA SER A 170 -18.96 13.65 -3.52
C SER A 170 -17.80 13.90 -4.52
N THR A 171 -16.70 14.50 -4.09
CA THR A 171 -15.56 14.90 -4.94
C THR A 171 -14.67 13.71 -5.28
N PHE A 172 -14.30 12.88 -4.30
CA PHE A 172 -13.52 11.67 -4.57
C PHE A 172 -14.32 10.65 -5.35
N SER A 173 -15.62 10.53 -5.06
CA SER A 173 -16.51 9.60 -5.78
C SER A 173 -16.73 10.00 -7.23
N SER A 174 -16.76 11.30 -7.56
CA SER A 174 -16.81 11.75 -8.96
C SER A 174 -15.46 11.53 -9.69
N PHE A 175 -14.34 11.69 -8.98
CA PHE A 175 -13.00 11.53 -9.58
C PHE A 175 -12.55 10.07 -9.75
N LEU A 176 -12.88 9.20 -8.80
CA LEU A 176 -12.45 7.78 -8.74
C LEU A 176 -13.57 6.78 -9.04
N GLY A 177 -14.83 7.23 -8.94
CA GLY A 177 -15.99 6.34 -8.94
C GLY A 177 -16.36 5.85 -7.54
N PRO A 178 -17.38 4.97 -7.45
CA PRO A 178 -17.80 4.39 -6.18
C PRO A 178 -16.63 3.63 -5.56
N TRP A 179 -16.47 3.77 -4.24
CA TRP A 179 -15.44 3.07 -3.48
C TRP A 179 -15.64 1.55 -3.57
N GLN A 180 -14.56 0.83 -3.88
CA GLN A 180 -14.54 -0.63 -3.90
C GLN A 180 -13.86 -1.16 -2.63
N PRO A 181 -14.61 -1.55 -1.58
CA PRO A 181 -14.00 -2.03 -0.35
C PRO A 181 -13.29 -3.38 -0.55
N ARG A 182 -13.55 -4.12 -1.62
CA ARG A 182 -12.85 -5.37 -1.93
C ARG A 182 -12.57 -5.42 -3.41
N VAL A 183 -11.36 -5.84 -3.75
CA VAL A 183 -10.88 -5.87 -5.13
C VAL A 183 -10.27 -7.24 -5.41
N ASP A 184 -10.47 -7.70 -6.64
CA ASP A 184 -9.93 -8.96 -7.12
C ASP A 184 -8.63 -8.74 -7.89
N ASP A 185 -7.81 -9.79 -7.97
CA ASP A 185 -6.53 -9.70 -8.66
C ASP A 185 -6.67 -9.94 -10.17
N ASN A 186 -7.07 -8.89 -10.90
CA ASN A 186 -7.42 -8.98 -12.31
C ASN A 186 -6.29 -8.50 -13.24
N LEU A 187 -5.53 -9.47 -13.76
CA LEU A 187 -4.40 -9.21 -14.66
C LEU A 187 -4.81 -8.65 -16.03
N TYR A 188 -6.00 -9.03 -16.54
CA TYR A 188 -6.49 -8.51 -17.81
C TYR A 188 -6.69 -7.00 -17.74
N ASN A 189 -7.26 -6.55 -16.62
CA ASN A 189 -7.49 -5.15 -16.36
C ASN A 189 -6.17 -4.36 -16.37
N ILE A 190 -5.06 -4.89 -15.87
CA ILE A 190 -3.79 -4.14 -15.87
C ILE A 190 -2.99 -4.26 -17.17
N LEU A 191 -2.92 -5.44 -17.80
CA LEU A 191 -1.96 -5.71 -18.87
C LEU A 191 -2.47 -5.38 -20.29
N LYS A 192 -3.79 -5.26 -20.51
CA LYS A 192 -4.38 -5.17 -21.87
C LYS A 192 -3.84 -6.24 -22.86
N THR A 193 -3.34 -7.36 -22.36
CA THR A 193 -2.84 -8.48 -23.18
C THR A 193 -4.01 -9.30 -23.70
N ARG A 194 -3.78 -10.08 -24.77
CA ARG A 194 -4.82 -11.02 -25.24
C ARG A 194 -5.03 -12.07 -24.15
N GLU A 195 -6.26 -12.56 -24.01
CA GLU A 195 -6.60 -13.56 -22.99
C GLU A 195 -5.71 -14.81 -23.10
N GLU A 196 -5.27 -15.15 -24.31
CA GLU A 196 -4.35 -16.25 -24.62
C GLU A 196 -2.93 -16.08 -24.02
N ASP A 197 -2.50 -14.85 -23.73
CA ASP A 197 -1.19 -14.57 -23.12
C ASP A 197 -1.21 -14.78 -21.59
N ILE A 198 -2.40 -14.81 -20.98
CA ILE A 198 -2.60 -15.06 -19.55
C ILE A 198 -3.01 -16.52 -19.40
N PRO A 199 -2.22 -17.37 -18.70
CA PRO A 199 -2.60 -18.76 -18.51
C PRO A 199 -4.00 -18.87 -17.88
N ALA A 200 -4.88 -19.65 -18.51
CA ALA A 200 -6.31 -19.75 -18.17
C ALA A 200 -6.61 -20.16 -16.71
N ASP A 201 -5.64 -20.73 -16.00
CA ASP A 201 -5.77 -21.19 -14.61
C ASP A 201 -5.50 -20.08 -13.55
N ASN A 202 -5.18 -18.85 -13.97
CA ASN A 202 -4.65 -17.79 -13.10
C ASN A 202 -5.69 -16.86 -12.46
N PHE A 203 -6.99 -17.11 -12.56
CA PHE A 203 -8.03 -16.16 -12.08
C PHE A 203 -8.25 -16.12 -10.53
N ASN A 204 -7.42 -16.83 -9.75
CA ASN A 204 -7.32 -16.76 -8.29
C ASN A 204 -5.85 -16.51 -7.88
N HIS A 205 -5.47 -16.51 -6.59
CA HIS A 205 -4.12 -16.29 -6.01
C HIS A 205 -2.85 -16.70 -6.82
N GLN A 206 -2.98 -17.60 -7.80
CA GLN A 206 -1.99 -17.85 -8.84
C GLN A 206 -1.68 -16.61 -9.72
N SER A 207 -2.63 -15.69 -9.94
CA SER A 207 -2.42 -14.40 -10.62
C SER A 207 -1.32 -13.60 -9.97
N ALA A 208 -1.34 -13.46 -8.64
CA ALA A 208 -0.32 -12.72 -7.91
C ALA A 208 1.06 -13.36 -8.10
N ARG A 209 1.17 -14.69 -7.96
CA ARG A 209 2.44 -15.41 -8.15
C ARG A 209 2.95 -15.26 -9.58
N TRP A 210 2.07 -15.41 -10.57
CA TRP A 210 2.41 -15.23 -11.98
C TRP A 210 2.86 -13.79 -12.24
N ARG A 211 2.11 -12.79 -11.77
CA ARG A 211 2.44 -11.36 -11.92
C ARG A 211 3.81 -11.06 -11.35
N ARG A 212 4.08 -11.53 -10.13
CA ARG A 212 5.38 -11.39 -9.48
C ARG A 212 6.49 -11.90 -10.40
N ASN A 213 6.34 -13.13 -10.89
CA ASN A 213 7.31 -13.77 -11.79
C ASN A 213 7.48 -13.01 -13.12
N HIS A 214 6.38 -12.60 -13.76
CA HIS A 214 6.40 -11.86 -15.02
C HIS A 214 7.16 -10.53 -14.87
N PHE A 215 6.89 -9.79 -13.79
CA PHE A 215 7.52 -8.51 -13.49
C PHE A 215 8.85 -8.62 -12.73
N LEU A 216 9.46 -9.81 -12.57
CA LEU A 216 10.82 -9.91 -12.02
C LEU A 216 11.85 -9.22 -12.92
N SER A 217 11.64 -9.23 -14.24
CA SER A 217 12.51 -8.57 -15.19
C SER A 217 12.31 -7.05 -15.17
N ALA A 218 13.41 -6.30 -15.04
CA ALA A 218 13.40 -4.85 -15.17
C ALA A 218 12.93 -4.38 -16.56
N GLU A 219 13.26 -5.11 -17.61
CA GLU A 219 12.81 -4.82 -18.98
C GLU A 219 11.28 -4.88 -19.09
N VAL A 220 10.66 -5.94 -18.54
CA VAL A 220 9.21 -6.09 -18.53
C VAL A 220 8.55 -4.98 -17.72
N ARG A 221 9.11 -4.63 -16.55
CA ARG A 221 8.60 -3.51 -15.75
C ARG A 221 8.71 -2.17 -16.47
N ASN A 222 9.81 -1.93 -17.18
CA ASN A 222 10.00 -0.71 -17.99
C ASN A 222 9.01 -0.61 -19.14
N SER A 223 8.52 -1.74 -19.66
CA SER A 223 7.49 -1.78 -20.72
C SER A 223 6.08 -1.47 -20.19
N PHE A 224 5.87 -1.59 -18.87
CA PHE A 224 4.59 -1.31 -18.24
C PHE A 224 4.54 0.13 -17.72
N VAL A 225 3.42 0.81 -17.91
CA VAL A 225 3.20 2.18 -17.44
C VAL A 225 1.89 2.25 -16.66
N PHE A 226 1.97 2.73 -15.42
CA PHE A 226 0.80 3.20 -14.69
C PHE A 226 0.31 4.50 -15.32
N SER A 227 -0.85 4.47 -16.00
CA SER A 227 -1.43 5.63 -16.69
C SER A 227 -2.17 6.55 -15.70
N SER A 228 -2.21 7.85 -15.97
CA SER A 228 -3.03 8.82 -15.22
C SER A 228 -4.54 8.71 -15.52
N ASP A 229 -4.91 7.97 -16.57
CA ASP A 229 -6.28 7.92 -17.10
C ASP A 229 -7.08 6.75 -16.51
N ARG A 230 -6.50 6.02 -15.56
CA ARG A 230 -7.10 4.85 -14.93
C ARG A 230 -7.12 4.99 -13.43
N VAL A 231 -8.16 4.43 -12.82
CA VAL A 231 -8.19 4.16 -11.39
C VAL A 231 -7.50 2.83 -11.16
N TYR A 232 -6.55 2.80 -10.23
CA TYR A 232 -5.83 1.61 -9.80
C TYR A 232 -6.24 1.26 -8.38
N ALA A 233 -6.37 -0.03 -8.11
CA ALA A 233 -6.44 -0.58 -6.77
C ALA A 233 -5.23 -1.47 -6.51
N PHE A 234 -4.69 -1.37 -5.29
CA PHE A 234 -3.60 -2.17 -4.79
C PHE A 234 -4.00 -2.73 -3.44
N GLU A 235 -3.73 -4.01 -3.20
CA GLU A 235 -3.86 -4.60 -1.86
C GLU A 235 -2.60 -5.38 -1.49
N PHE A 236 -2.07 -5.08 -0.31
CA PHE A 236 -1.02 -5.85 0.33
C PHE A 236 -1.55 -6.48 1.61
N TYR A 237 -1.41 -7.79 1.74
CA TYR A 237 -1.77 -8.53 2.95
C TYR A 237 -0.75 -9.63 3.22
N ALA A 238 -0.54 -9.93 4.50
CA ALA A 238 0.31 -11.03 4.90
C ALA A 238 -0.21 -11.75 6.15
N PRO A 239 0.06 -13.06 6.29
CA PRO A 239 -0.28 -13.82 7.48
C PRO A 239 0.79 -13.73 8.60
N PHE A 240 1.93 -13.13 8.31
CA PHE A 240 3.13 -13.29 9.14
C PHE A 240 3.24 -12.28 10.29
N MET A 241 2.74 -11.05 10.11
CA MET A 241 2.87 -9.98 11.11
C MET A 241 1.57 -9.82 11.91
N ASP A 242 1.67 -9.91 13.24
CA ASP A 242 0.60 -9.53 14.16
C ASP A 242 0.89 -8.15 14.76
N PHE A 243 0.28 -7.10 14.21
CA PHE A 243 0.50 -5.73 14.68
C PHE A 243 -0.07 -5.46 16.07
N ASN A 244 -0.97 -6.28 16.60
CA ASN A 244 -1.44 -6.08 17.97
C ASN A 244 -0.32 -6.37 19.00
N THR A 245 0.60 -7.28 18.65
CA THR A 245 1.69 -7.74 19.54
C THR A 245 3.08 -7.52 18.97
N PHE A 246 3.18 -7.01 17.73
CA PHE A 246 4.41 -6.85 16.95
C PHE A 246 5.21 -8.14 16.74
N HIS A 247 4.54 -9.29 16.79
CA HIS A 247 5.18 -10.57 16.54
C HIS A 247 5.14 -10.91 15.05
N LEU A 248 6.33 -11.08 14.47
CA LEU A 248 6.54 -11.56 13.10
C LEU A 248 6.84 -13.05 13.13
N ARG A 249 6.04 -13.85 12.40
CA ARG A 249 6.13 -15.31 12.33
C ARG A 249 6.43 -15.75 10.90
N MET A 250 7.70 -15.99 10.60
CA MET A 250 8.17 -16.52 9.31
C MET A 250 9.15 -17.67 9.57
N GLY A 251 8.61 -18.86 9.83
CA GLY A 251 9.38 -20.04 10.29
C GLY A 251 9.86 -19.95 11.75
N LEU A 252 10.41 -18.79 12.12
CA LEU A 252 10.72 -18.38 13.49
C LEU A 252 9.77 -17.26 13.93
N SER A 253 9.64 -17.07 15.24
CA SER A 253 8.87 -15.97 15.83
C SER A 253 9.81 -14.90 16.38
N PHE A 254 9.62 -13.65 15.96
CA PHE A 254 10.38 -12.49 16.39
C PHE A 254 9.45 -11.42 16.96
N ASP A 255 9.75 -10.94 18.16
CA ASP A 255 9.14 -9.74 18.73
C ASP A 255 9.81 -8.51 18.11
N VAL A 256 9.23 -7.98 17.04
CA VAL A 256 9.81 -6.89 16.25
C VAL A 256 9.95 -5.62 17.09
N ALA A 257 9.07 -5.37 18.06
CA ALA A 257 9.10 -4.15 18.89
C ALA A 257 10.44 -3.97 19.60
N LYS A 258 11.07 -5.07 20.07
CA LYS A 258 12.40 -5.06 20.70
C LYS A 258 13.54 -4.59 19.80
N HIS A 259 13.31 -4.53 18.49
CA HIS A 259 14.32 -4.26 17.46
C HIS A 259 14.14 -2.88 16.81
N LEU A 260 13.02 -2.19 17.09
CA LEU A 260 12.66 -0.91 16.50
C LEU A 260 13.13 0.32 17.29
N LYS A 261 13.64 0.14 18.52
CA LYS A 261 14.02 1.27 19.40
C LYS A 261 12.90 2.29 19.60
N GLY A 262 11.64 1.85 19.59
CA GLY A 262 10.47 2.70 19.77
C GLY A 262 9.95 3.39 18.51
N GLN A 263 10.61 3.25 17.35
CA GLN A 263 10.09 3.78 16.09
C GLN A 263 8.95 2.89 15.54
N PRO A 264 8.01 3.45 14.74
CA PRO A 264 6.92 2.67 14.16
C PRO A 264 7.42 1.67 13.09
N VAL A 265 6.59 0.69 12.77
CA VAL A 265 6.72 -0.03 11.49
C VAL A 265 6.00 0.79 10.43
N ARG A 266 6.75 1.37 9.50
CA ARG A 266 6.20 2.14 8.39
C ARG A 266 6.18 1.32 7.11
N TYR A 267 5.05 1.30 6.43
CA TYR A 267 4.93 0.91 5.02
C TYR A 267 4.84 2.18 4.17
N THR A 268 5.56 2.25 3.07
CA THR A 268 5.53 3.37 2.15
C THR A 268 5.51 2.87 0.71
N CYS A 269 4.82 3.61 -0.15
CA CYS A 269 4.85 3.44 -1.60
C CYS A 269 5.43 4.72 -2.24
N ARG A 270 6.52 4.61 -3.01
CA ARG A 270 7.26 5.77 -3.54
C ARG A 270 8.15 5.44 -4.75
N THR A 271 8.65 6.45 -5.44
CA THR A 271 9.42 6.25 -6.67
C THR A 271 10.87 5.83 -6.49
N LYS A 272 11.52 6.26 -5.39
CA LYS A 272 12.88 5.82 -5.04
C LYS A 272 12.89 5.04 -3.72
N PRO A 273 13.46 3.84 -3.68
CA PRO A 273 13.39 2.96 -2.50
C PRO A 273 14.12 3.52 -1.27
N GLU A 274 15.20 4.27 -1.45
CA GLU A 274 16.01 4.85 -0.36
C GLU A 274 15.48 6.18 0.21
N GLY A 275 14.43 6.77 -0.39
CA GLY A 275 13.73 7.93 0.19
C GLY A 275 14.51 9.26 0.18
N GLY A 276 15.56 9.40 -0.64
CA GLY A 276 16.33 10.64 -0.81
C GLY A 276 15.68 11.66 -1.75
N ASP A 277 16.42 12.74 -2.04
CA ASP A 277 15.96 13.84 -2.91
C ASP A 277 15.43 13.33 -4.26
N GLY A 278 14.27 13.84 -4.65
CA GLY A 278 13.54 13.42 -5.85
C GLY A 278 12.78 12.10 -5.72
N SER A 279 12.65 11.54 -4.51
CA SER A 279 11.64 10.50 -4.23
C SER A 279 10.27 11.15 -4.08
N GLU A 280 9.28 10.64 -4.82
CA GLU A 280 7.90 11.08 -4.73
C GLU A 280 7.08 10.01 -4.01
N ASN A 281 6.32 10.42 -3.00
CA ASN A 281 5.47 9.51 -2.22
C ASN A 281 4.11 9.36 -2.89
N MET A 282 3.61 8.13 -2.91
CA MET A 282 2.23 7.79 -3.19
C MET A 282 1.43 7.79 -1.88
N PHE A 283 1.86 7.03 -0.88
CA PHE A 283 1.25 7.01 0.45
C PHE A 283 2.22 6.46 1.50
N SER A 284 1.90 6.67 2.78
CA SER A 284 2.57 6.05 3.93
C SER A 284 1.55 5.56 4.95
N VAL A 285 1.86 4.43 5.60
CA VAL A 285 1.08 3.82 6.69
C VAL A 285 2.03 3.48 7.83
N GLU A 286 1.73 3.90 9.05
CA GLU A 286 2.49 3.60 10.25
C GLU A 286 1.69 2.78 11.24
N PHE A 287 2.35 1.77 11.82
CA PHE A 287 1.86 0.95 12.91
C PHE A 287 2.77 1.23 14.12
N GLU A 288 2.18 1.63 15.23
CA GLU A 288 2.91 2.00 16.46
C GLU A 288 2.24 1.40 17.69
N LEU A 289 3.03 0.81 18.59
CA LEU A 289 2.55 0.45 19.93
C LEU A 289 2.74 1.63 20.86
N VAL A 290 1.64 2.18 21.37
CA VAL A 290 1.65 3.32 22.29
C VAL A 290 1.12 2.93 23.65
N ASN A 291 1.50 3.66 24.68
CA ASN A 291 0.84 3.57 25.98
C ASN A 291 -0.53 4.22 25.88
N GLY A 292 -1.53 3.61 26.52
CA GLY A 292 -2.88 4.19 26.62
C GLY A 292 -3.05 5.04 27.86
#